data_AF-A0A962NF25-F1
#
_entry.id   AF-A0A962NF25-F1
#
_cell.length_a   1.000
_cell.length_b   1.000
_cell.length_c   1.000
_cell.angle_alpha   90.00
_cell.angle_beta   90.00
_cell.angle_gamma   90.00
#
_symmetry.space_group_name_H-M   'P 1'
#
loop_
_entity.id
_entity.type
_entity.pdbx_description
1 polymer ?
#
loop_
_entity_poly.entity_id
_entity_poly.type
_entity_poly.pdbx_seq_one_letter_code
_entity_poly.pdbx_strand_id
1 'polypeptide(L)'
;GTLFVTVSQSGETSDTLAALRHAKGRDYLARLAVCNVPESSLVRESDLVLMTRAGPEIGVASTKAFVTQLVALALLALELGRARGMDMARYEALVTELEHLPSAIATALELDGAIEQLAEQFAQKEHALFLGRGTHFPIDMEGALKLKEISYIHAEAYPAGELKHGPLA
;
A
#
# COMPACT_ATOMS: atom_id res chain seq x y z
N GLY A 1 16.12 -12.30 15.48
CA GLY A 1 15.77 -10.91 15.82
C GLY A 1 14.62 -10.46 14.94
N THR A 2 13.80 -9.55 15.45
CA THR A 2 12.59 -9.04 14.77
C THR A 2 12.82 -7.62 14.28
N LEU A 3 12.48 -7.31 13.02
CA LEU A 3 12.48 -5.94 12.50
C LEU A 3 11.09 -5.31 12.73
N PHE A 4 11.04 -4.14 13.36
CA PHE A 4 9.80 -3.37 13.53
C PHE A 4 9.64 -2.42 12.34
N VAL A 5 8.60 -2.58 11.52
CA VAL A 5 8.40 -1.76 10.30
C VAL A 5 7.17 -0.89 10.47
N THR A 6 7.35 0.44 10.35
CA THR A 6 6.24 1.39 10.28
C THR A 6 6.07 1.90 8.86
N VAL A 7 4.82 2.03 8.41
CA VAL A 7 4.48 2.59 7.10
C VAL A 7 3.58 3.81 7.33
N SER A 8 3.97 4.98 6.84
CA SER A 8 3.16 6.20 6.96
C SER A 8 3.54 7.21 5.88
N GLN A 9 2.54 7.81 5.24
CA GLN A 9 2.76 8.90 4.29
C GLN A 9 3.34 10.13 5.00
N SER A 10 2.71 10.60 6.08
CA SER A 10 3.07 11.83 6.78
C SER A 10 4.23 11.62 7.76
N GLY A 11 4.37 10.41 8.28
CA GLY A 11 5.29 10.12 9.37
C GLY A 11 4.84 10.67 10.74
N GLU A 12 3.59 11.14 10.83
CA GLU A 12 3.00 11.76 12.03
C GLU A 12 1.71 11.05 12.51
N THR A 13 1.34 9.91 11.90
CA THR A 13 0.18 9.13 12.33
C THR A 13 0.31 8.72 13.80
N SER A 14 -0.59 9.21 14.66
CA SER A 14 -0.45 9.15 16.12
C SER A 14 -0.25 7.74 16.65
N ASP A 15 -1.06 6.79 16.19
CA ASP A 15 -1.03 5.41 16.69
C ASP A 15 0.23 4.69 16.21
N THR A 16 0.66 4.94 14.97
CA THR A 16 1.91 4.40 14.42
C THR A 16 3.13 4.94 15.17
N LEU A 17 3.14 6.23 15.49
CA LEU A 17 4.22 6.86 16.25
C LEU A 17 4.25 6.37 17.71
N ALA A 18 3.07 6.21 18.33
CA ALA A 18 2.95 5.62 19.66
C ALA A 18 3.48 4.17 19.68
N ALA A 19 3.17 3.38 18.65
CA ALA A 19 3.68 2.01 18.50
C ALA A 19 5.21 1.99 18.33
N LEU A 20 5.79 2.88 17.52
CA LEU A 20 7.25 3.01 17.36
C LEU A 20 7.94 3.36 18.68
N ARG A 21 7.39 4.32 19.43
CA ARG A 21 7.91 4.73 20.74
C ARG A 21 7.81 3.60 21.76
N HIS A 22 6.73 2.83 21.72
CA HIS A 22 6.55 1.66 22.56
C HIS A 22 7.51 0.51 22.22
N ALA A 23 7.91 0.40 20.94
CA ALA A 23 8.91 -0.57 20.50
C ALA A 23 10.33 -0.20 20.96
N LYS A 24 10.60 1.07 21.30
CA LYS A 24 11.91 1.51 21.80
C LYS A 24 12.23 0.83 23.14
N GLY A 25 13.40 0.20 23.22
CA GLY A 25 13.84 -0.54 24.41
C GLY A 25 13.25 -1.94 24.55
N ARG A 26 12.50 -2.44 23.56
CA ARG A 26 12.08 -3.85 23.45
C ARG A 26 13.06 -4.64 22.60
N ASP A 27 12.91 -5.96 22.60
CA ASP A 27 13.75 -6.91 21.84
C ASP A 27 13.43 -6.90 20.32
N TYR A 28 13.60 -5.74 19.70
CA TYR A 28 13.62 -5.57 18.25
C TYR A 28 15.06 -5.36 17.79
N LEU A 29 15.41 -5.98 16.67
CA LEU A 29 16.73 -5.84 16.05
C LEU A 29 16.97 -4.41 15.55
N ALA A 30 15.94 -3.83 14.93
CA ALA A 30 15.93 -2.47 14.44
C ALA A 30 14.49 -2.02 14.17
N ARG A 31 14.31 -0.70 14.01
CA ARG A 31 13.06 -0.04 13.63
C ARG A 31 13.25 0.63 12.27
N LEU A 32 12.46 0.24 11.28
CA LEU A 32 12.49 0.77 9.92
C LEU A 32 11.24 1.61 9.65
N ALA A 33 11.41 2.85 9.23
CA ALA A 33 10.34 3.69 8.71
C ALA A 33 10.29 3.66 7.18
N VAL A 34 9.16 3.24 6.60
CA VAL A 34 8.79 3.50 5.20
C VAL A 34 7.94 4.77 5.18
N CYS A 35 8.51 5.88 4.71
CA CYS A 35 7.89 7.19 4.83
C CYS A 35 8.12 8.08 3.60
N ASN A 36 7.26 9.07 3.39
CA ASN A 36 7.41 10.03 2.31
C ASN A 36 8.02 11.37 2.78
N VAL A 37 7.87 11.73 4.05
CA VAL A 37 8.32 13.02 4.63
C VAL A 37 9.63 12.84 5.40
N PRO A 38 10.78 13.36 4.89
CA PRO A 38 12.11 13.12 5.49
C PRO A 38 12.28 13.68 6.90
N GLU A 39 11.58 14.76 7.24
CA GLU A 39 11.71 15.43 8.55
C GLU A 39 10.61 15.04 9.53
N SER A 40 9.92 13.93 9.29
CA SER A 40 8.84 13.48 10.18
C SER A 40 9.34 12.80 11.45
N SER A 41 8.46 12.71 12.45
CA SER A 41 8.73 12.05 13.73
C SER A 41 9.11 10.59 13.56
N LEU A 42 8.38 9.82 12.74
CA LEU A 42 8.74 8.42 12.47
C LEU A 42 10.14 8.28 11.86
N VAL A 43 10.52 9.18 10.94
CA VAL A 43 11.84 9.14 10.31
C VAL A 43 12.94 9.45 11.32
N ARG A 44 12.78 10.49 12.15
CA ARG A 44 13.77 10.85 13.17
C ARG A 44 13.93 9.81 14.27
N GLU A 45 12.86 9.09 14.62
CA GLU A 45 12.86 8.16 15.76
C GLU A 45 13.20 6.70 15.40
N SER A 46 13.30 6.38 14.10
CA SER A 46 13.63 5.06 13.57
C SER A 46 15.15 4.86 13.39
N ASP A 47 15.60 3.60 13.41
CA ASP A 47 17.02 3.24 13.19
C ASP A 47 17.37 3.26 11.70
N LEU A 48 16.42 2.85 10.86
CA LEU A 48 16.53 2.76 9.42
C LEU A 48 15.36 3.49 8.76
N VAL A 49 15.59 4.00 7.55
CA VAL A 49 14.61 4.80 6.82
C VAL A 49 14.62 4.42 5.35
N LEU A 50 13.45 4.15 4.78
CA LEU A 50 13.22 3.94 3.37
C LEU A 50 12.23 4.99 2.86
N MET A 51 12.75 5.97 2.12
CA MET A 51 11.94 7.07 1.61
C MET A 51 11.20 6.67 0.34
N THR A 52 9.88 6.86 0.29
CA THR A 52 9.04 6.47 -0.87
C THR A 52 9.14 7.43 -2.04
N ARG A 53 9.53 8.69 -1.80
CA ARG A 53 9.74 9.74 -2.82
C ARG A 53 8.53 10.00 -3.73
N ALA A 54 7.31 9.84 -3.19
CA ALA A 54 6.08 10.19 -3.90
C ALA A 54 5.91 11.72 -4.09
N GLY A 55 6.64 12.51 -3.31
CA GLY A 55 6.47 13.97 -3.24
C GLY A 55 5.18 14.37 -2.52
N PRO A 56 4.86 15.67 -2.41
CA PRO A 56 3.71 16.16 -1.63
C PRO A 56 2.39 15.63 -2.16
N GLU A 57 1.49 15.20 -1.29
CA GLU A 57 0.16 14.71 -1.65
C GLU A 57 -0.89 15.63 -1.00
N ILE A 58 -1.71 16.26 -1.84
CA ILE A 58 -2.70 17.28 -1.41
C ILE A 58 -4.09 16.66 -1.28
N GLY A 59 -4.37 15.62 -2.09
CA GLY A 59 -5.63 14.90 -2.03
C GLY A 59 -5.85 14.23 -0.66
N VAL A 60 -7.09 14.24 -0.20
CA VAL A 60 -7.48 13.62 1.09
C VAL A 60 -7.24 12.10 1.03
N ALA A 61 -7.66 11.48 -0.08
CA ALA A 61 -7.41 10.07 -0.33
C ALA A 61 -6.00 9.85 -0.89
N SER A 62 -5.20 9.04 -0.19
CA SER A 62 -3.88 8.61 -0.65
C SER A 62 -3.97 7.83 -1.97
N THR A 63 -3.08 8.13 -2.91
CA THR A 63 -2.97 7.48 -4.24
C THR A 63 -1.52 7.07 -4.50
N LYS A 64 -0.67 8.03 -4.85
CA LYS A 64 0.75 7.80 -5.14
C LYS A 64 1.52 7.34 -3.90
N ALA A 65 1.13 7.78 -2.69
CA ALA A 65 1.77 7.29 -1.48
C ALA A 65 1.53 5.78 -1.30
N PHE A 66 0.33 5.28 -1.57
CA PHE A 66 0.04 3.85 -1.49
C PHE A 66 0.89 3.03 -2.48
N VAL A 67 0.91 3.44 -3.76
CA VAL A 67 1.69 2.74 -4.79
C VAL A 67 3.19 2.74 -4.48
N THR A 68 3.74 3.89 -4.08
CA THR A 68 5.17 3.98 -3.73
C THR A 68 5.52 3.24 -2.44
N GLN A 69 4.59 3.10 -1.48
CA GLN A 69 4.75 2.23 -0.32
C GLN A 69 4.82 0.76 -0.72
N LEU A 70 3.98 0.30 -1.66
CA LEU A 70 4.07 -1.06 -2.20
C LEU A 70 5.42 -1.32 -2.87
N VAL A 71 5.92 -0.36 -3.66
CA VAL A 71 7.26 -0.46 -4.27
C VAL A 71 8.35 -0.53 -3.21
N ALA A 72 8.29 0.32 -2.18
CA ALA A 72 9.25 0.29 -1.07
C ALA A 72 9.24 -1.05 -0.32
N LEU A 73 8.06 -1.62 -0.07
CA LEU A 73 7.91 -2.94 0.56
C LEU A 73 8.40 -4.07 -0.34
N ALA A 74 8.18 -3.97 -1.66
CA ALA A 74 8.71 -4.92 -2.64
C ALA A 74 10.25 -4.91 -2.66
N LEU A 75 10.86 -3.73 -2.66
CA LEU A 75 12.32 -3.57 -2.58
C LEU A 75 12.88 -4.15 -1.27
N LEU A 76 12.21 -3.90 -0.14
CA LEU A 76 12.58 -4.50 1.15
C LEU A 76 12.50 -6.04 1.09
N ALA A 77 11.43 -6.59 0.52
CA ALA A 77 11.26 -8.03 0.37
C ALA A 77 12.33 -8.66 -0.53
N LEU A 78 12.70 -7.98 -1.62
CA LEU A 78 13.78 -8.40 -2.52
C LEU A 78 15.13 -8.45 -1.81
N GLU A 79 15.50 -7.39 -1.09
CA GLU A 79 16.78 -7.35 -0.37
C GLU A 79 16.84 -8.39 0.76
N LEU A 80 15.74 -8.59 1.49
CA LEU A 80 15.65 -9.66 2.49
C LEU A 80 15.74 -11.05 1.85
N GLY A 81 15.13 -11.24 0.68
CA GLY A 81 15.24 -12.48 -0.10
C GLY A 81 16.67 -12.75 -0.56
N ARG A 82 17.32 -11.75 -1.15
CA ARG A 82 18.72 -11.81 -1.59
C ARG A 82 19.65 -12.15 -0.43
N ALA A 83 19.51 -11.46 0.71
CA ALA A 83 20.29 -11.73 1.91
C ALA A 83 20.07 -13.14 2.50
N ARG A 84 18.96 -13.81 2.14
CA ARG A 84 18.63 -15.18 2.55
C ARG A 84 18.94 -16.23 1.48
N GLY A 85 19.68 -15.88 0.44
CA GLY A 85 20.10 -16.83 -0.60
C GLY A 85 19.07 -17.06 -1.71
N MET A 86 18.23 -16.06 -2.01
CA MET A 86 17.43 -16.07 -3.23
C MET A 86 18.34 -16.24 -4.46
N ASP A 87 17.89 -17.05 -5.42
CA ASP A 87 18.54 -17.20 -6.71
C ASP A 87 18.67 -15.84 -7.44
N MET A 88 19.86 -15.58 -7.98
CA MET A 88 20.15 -14.29 -8.61
C MET A 88 19.37 -14.06 -9.91
N ALA A 89 19.10 -15.11 -10.69
CA ALA A 89 18.28 -14.96 -11.89
C ALA A 89 16.83 -14.59 -11.52
N ARG A 90 16.28 -15.17 -10.46
CA ARG A 90 14.99 -14.75 -9.91
C ARG A 90 15.01 -13.31 -9.38
N TYR A 91 16.07 -12.91 -8.67
CA TYR A 91 16.22 -11.54 -8.18
C TYR A 91 16.22 -10.54 -9.34
N GLU A 92 17.04 -10.77 -10.37
CA GLU A 92 17.15 -9.93 -11.57
C GLU A 92 15.82 -9.86 -12.35
N ALA A 93 15.10 -10.97 -12.47
CA ALA A 93 13.79 -10.99 -13.08
C ALA A 93 12.79 -10.09 -12.33
N LEU A 94 12.75 -10.16 -10.99
CA LEU A 94 11.85 -9.32 -10.19
C LEU A 94 12.25 -7.84 -10.19
N VAL A 95 13.56 -7.54 -10.24
CA VAL A 95 14.04 -6.16 -10.44
C VAL A 95 13.57 -5.63 -11.80
N THR A 96 13.70 -6.43 -12.86
CA THR A 96 13.22 -6.09 -14.20
C THR A 96 11.71 -5.78 -14.19
N GLU A 97 10.90 -6.55 -13.47
CA GLU A 97 9.45 -6.26 -13.33
C GLU A 97 9.19 -4.90 -12.64
N LEU A 98 9.95 -4.57 -11.60
CA LEU A 98 9.85 -3.26 -10.94
C LEU A 98 10.28 -2.10 -11.84
N GLU A 99 11.27 -2.31 -12.71
CA GLU A 99 11.70 -1.32 -13.71
C GLU A 99 10.62 -1.08 -14.78
N HIS A 100 9.82 -2.09 -15.13
CA HIS A 100 8.70 -1.96 -16.07
C HIS A 100 7.46 -1.31 -15.45
N LEU A 101 7.34 -1.27 -14.12
CA LEU A 101 6.17 -0.79 -13.41
C LEU A 101 5.70 0.62 -13.83
N PRO A 102 6.58 1.64 -14.04
CA PRO A 102 6.14 2.95 -14.52
C PRO A 102 5.42 2.89 -15.88
N SER A 103 5.88 2.04 -16.79
CA SER A 103 5.22 1.84 -18.09
C SER A 103 3.87 1.13 -17.93
N ALA A 104 3.79 0.12 -17.07
CA ALA A 104 2.53 -0.57 -16.79
C ALA A 104 1.48 0.37 -16.17
N ILE A 105 1.91 1.27 -15.27
CA ILE A 105 1.06 2.32 -14.71
C ILE A 105 0.59 3.28 -15.82
N ALA A 106 1.48 3.72 -16.71
CA ALA A 106 1.12 4.59 -17.83
C ALA A 106 0.03 3.95 -18.72
N THR A 107 0.19 2.67 -19.07
CA THR A 107 -0.83 1.93 -19.83
C THR A 107 -2.14 1.79 -19.05
N ALA A 108 -2.09 1.55 -17.74
CA ALA A 108 -3.30 1.48 -16.92
C ALA A 108 -4.06 2.83 -16.88
N LEU A 109 -3.34 3.96 -16.90
CA LEU A 109 -3.93 5.30 -16.92
C LEU A 109 -4.63 5.62 -18.25
N GLU A 110 -4.33 4.91 -19.34
CA GLU A 110 -5.07 5.05 -20.62
C GLU A 110 -6.53 4.59 -20.50
N LEU A 111 -6.89 3.86 -19.44
CA LEU A 111 -8.27 3.43 -19.16
C LEU A 111 -9.16 4.54 -18.60
N ASP A 112 -8.64 5.73 -18.32
CA ASP A 112 -9.35 6.85 -17.67
C ASP A 112 -10.73 7.12 -18.29
N GLY A 113 -10.80 7.31 -19.61
CA GLY A 113 -12.06 7.57 -20.30
C GLY A 113 -13.06 6.41 -20.27
N ALA A 114 -12.59 5.16 -20.22
CA ALA A 114 -13.47 4.00 -20.07
C ALA A 114 -13.98 3.86 -18.63
N ILE A 115 -13.15 4.20 -17.64
CA ILE A 115 -13.51 4.21 -16.22
C ILE A 115 -14.50 5.35 -15.93
N GLU A 116 -14.35 6.52 -16.55
CA GLU A 116 -15.30 7.63 -16.45
C GLU A 116 -16.70 7.20 -16.91
N GLN A 117 -16.82 6.55 -18.07
CA GLN A 117 -18.09 6.01 -18.57
C GLN A 117 -18.67 4.93 -17.63
N LEU A 118 -17.83 4.08 -17.06
CA LEU A 118 -18.27 3.08 -16.08
C LEU A 118 -18.78 3.73 -14.79
N ALA A 119 -18.14 4.82 -14.34
CA ALA A 119 -18.49 5.51 -13.10
C ALA A 119 -19.93 6.08 -13.12
N GLU A 120 -20.47 6.41 -14.29
CA GLU A 120 -21.88 6.83 -14.44
C GLU A 120 -22.87 5.78 -13.89
N GLN A 121 -22.52 4.49 -13.98
CA GLN A 121 -23.35 3.39 -13.46
C GLN A 121 -23.41 3.36 -11.92
N PHE A 122 -22.45 4.03 -11.25
CA PHE A 122 -22.35 4.12 -9.80
C PHE A 122 -23.01 5.38 -9.23
N ALA A 123 -23.39 6.36 -10.06
CA ALA A 123 -23.89 7.66 -9.62
C ALA A 123 -25.14 7.61 -8.72
N GLN A 124 -25.96 6.55 -8.85
CA GLN A 124 -27.17 6.33 -8.04
C GLN A 124 -27.06 5.10 -7.12
N LYS A 125 -25.86 4.57 -6.90
CA LYS A 125 -25.65 3.41 -6.03
C LYS A 125 -25.25 3.87 -4.65
N GLU A 126 -25.83 3.24 -3.63
CA GLU A 126 -25.46 3.48 -2.23
C GLU A 126 -24.49 2.43 -1.69
N HIS A 127 -24.37 1.28 -2.36
CA HIS A 127 -23.52 0.16 -1.93
C HIS A 127 -22.67 -0.37 -3.09
N ALA A 128 -21.46 -0.83 -2.76
CA ALA A 128 -20.57 -1.51 -3.70
C ALA A 128 -19.77 -2.60 -2.98
N LEU A 129 -19.52 -3.72 -3.68
CA LEU A 129 -18.76 -4.85 -3.17
C LEU A 129 -17.49 -5.07 -4.03
N PHE A 130 -16.33 -5.04 -3.39
CA PHE A 130 -15.02 -5.33 -4.00
C PHE A 130 -14.57 -6.74 -3.61
N LEU A 131 -14.03 -7.51 -4.57
CA LEU A 131 -13.82 -8.94 -4.40
C LEU A 131 -12.44 -9.37 -4.88
N GLY A 132 -11.63 -9.87 -3.96
CA GLY A 132 -10.25 -10.24 -4.22
C GLY A 132 -9.85 -11.63 -3.74
N ARG A 133 -8.75 -12.16 -4.27
CA ARG A 133 -8.10 -13.39 -3.79
C ARG A 133 -6.61 -13.19 -3.63
N GLY A 134 -6.03 -13.86 -2.63
CA GLY A 134 -4.59 -13.83 -2.39
C GLY A 134 -4.08 -12.39 -2.23
N THR A 135 -3.05 -12.05 -3.00
CA THR A 135 -2.41 -10.72 -2.99
C THR A 135 -3.30 -9.60 -3.54
N HIS A 136 -4.38 -9.92 -4.26
CA HIS A 136 -5.32 -8.91 -4.76
C HIS A 136 -6.31 -8.45 -3.69
N PHE A 137 -6.60 -9.26 -2.67
CA PHE A 137 -7.57 -8.87 -1.64
C PHE A 137 -7.22 -7.53 -0.93
N PRO A 138 -5.97 -7.27 -0.50
CA PRO A 138 -5.59 -5.96 0.00
C PRO A 138 -5.74 -4.80 -1.01
N ILE A 139 -5.64 -5.09 -2.32
CA ILE A 139 -5.88 -4.10 -3.38
C ILE A 139 -7.38 -3.77 -3.46
N ASP A 140 -8.23 -4.77 -3.37
CA ASP A 140 -9.69 -4.59 -3.30
C ASP A 140 -10.12 -3.82 -2.05
N MET A 141 -9.45 -4.05 -0.91
CA MET A 141 -9.66 -3.25 0.31
C MET A 141 -9.31 -1.79 0.09
N GLU A 142 -8.20 -1.49 -0.58
CA GLU A 142 -7.83 -0.10 -0.91
C GLU A 142 -8.85 0.52 -1.89
N GLY A 143 -9.30 -0.22 -2.91
CA GLY A 143 -10.32 0.23 -3.85
C GLY A 143 -11.66 0.58 -3.18
N ALA A 144 -12.15 -0.29 -2.31
CA ALA A 144 -13.34 -0.03 -1.50
C ALA A 144 -13.14 1.18 -0.58
N LEU A 145 -11.97 1.31 0.05
CA LEU A 145 -11.64 2.47 0.87
C LEU A 145 -11.70 3.77 0.05
N LYS A 146 -11.08 3.80 -1.13
CA LYS A 146 -11.09 4.99 -2.01
C LYS A 146 -12.50 5.38 -2.39
N LEU A 147 -13.32 4.42 -2.85
CA LEU A 147 -14.69 4.70 -3.25
C LEU A 147 -15.48 5.29 -2.07
N LYS A 148 -15.40 4.65 -0.90
CA LYS A 148 -16.06 5.12 0.32
C LYS A 148 -15.62 6.51 0.76
N GLU A 149 -14.33 6.83 0.70
CA GLU A 149 -13.77 8.10 1.16
C GLU A 149 -14.24 9.31 0.34
N ILE A 150 -14.36 9.15 -0.99
CA ILE A 150 -14.56 10.30 -1.90
C ILE A 150 -15.98 10.39 -2.47
N SER A 151 -16.70 9.27 -2.59
CA SER A 151 -18.07 9.26 -3.12
C SER A 151 -19.14 9.06 -2.05
N TYR A 152 -18.74 8.67 -0.84
CA TYR A 152 -19.63 8.29 0.27
C TYR A 152 -20.52 7.08 0.00
N ILE A 153 -20.27 6.33 -1.08
CA ILE A 153 -20.88 5.01 -1.30
C ILE A 153 -20.39 4.07 -0.20
N HIS A 154 -21.31 3.29 0.38
CA HIS A 154 -20.95 2.22 1.31
C HIS A 154 -20.28 1.07 0.54
N ALA A 155 -18.96 1.21 0.38
CA ALA A 155 -18.12 0.22 -0.27
C ALA A 155 -17.42 -0.68 0.76
N GLU A 156 -17.51 -2.00 0.54
CA GLU A 156 -16.84 -3.02 1.33
C GLU A 156 -16.05 -3.99 0.46
N ALA A 157 -14.93 -4.49 0.97
CA ALA A 157 -14.12 -5.49 0.31
C ALA A 157 -14.19 -6.83 1.06
N TYR A 158 -14.38 -7.92 0.32
CA TYR A 158 -14.43 -9.28 0.87
C TYR A 158 -13.46 -10.21 0.15
N PRO A 159 -12.85 -11.17 0.86
CA PRO A 159 -12.16 -12.27 0.21
C PRO A 159 -13.18 -13.05 -0.61
N ALA A 160 -12.93 -13.26 -1.91
CA ALA A 160 -13.90 -13.89 -2.80
C ALA A 160 -14.20 -15.37 -2.46
N GLY A 161 -13.44 -15.99 -1.55
CA GLY A 161 -13.76 -17.30 -0.98
C GLY A 161 -14.90 -17.25 0.04
N GLU A 162 -15.12 -16.10 0.69
CA GLU A 162 -16.02 -15.93 1.83
C GLU A 162 -17.42 -15.43 1.44
N LEU A 163 -17.66 -15.14 0.15
CA LEU A 163 -18.95 -14.64 -0.36
C LEU A 163 -20.16 -15.47 0.09
N LYS A 164 -20.02 -16.79 0.15
CA LYS A 164 -21.11 -17.71 0.51
C LYS A 164 -21.44 -17.72 2.01
N HIS A 165 -20.64 -17.05 2.83
CA HIS A 165 -20.75 -17.08 4.29
C HIS A 165 -21.40 -15.83 4.89
N GLY A 166 -22.02 -14.99 4.05
CA GLY A 166 -22.77 -13.81 4.50
C GLY A 166 -23.04 -12.79 3.39
N PRO A 167 -22.02 -12.32 2.64
CA PRO A 167 -22.17 -11.21 1.69
C PRO A 167 -23.10 -11.45 0.49
N LEU A 168 -23.44 -12.71 0.21
CA LEU A 168 -24.40 -13.10 -0.84
C LEU A 168 -25.87 -13.03 -0.39
N ALA A 169 -26.14 -12.87 0.91
CA ALA A 169 -27.48 -12.91 1.49
C ALA A 169 -28.22 -11.57 1.40
#